data_AF-F9ZXF5-F1
#
_entry.id   AF-F9ZXF5-F1
#
_cell.length_a   1.000
_cell.length_b   1.000
_cell.length_c   1.000
_cell.angle_alpha   90.00
_cell.angle_beta   90.00
_cell.angle_gamma   90.00
#
_symmetry.space_group_name_H-M   'P 1'
#
loop_
_entity.id
_entity.type
_entity.pdbx_description
1 polymer ?
#
loop_
_entity_poly.entity_id
_entity_poly.type
_entity_poly.pdbx_seq_one_letter_code
_entity_poly.pdbx_strand_id
1 'polypeptide(L)'
;MNLNPEFQRQLYLECSQARLIGIPLVLGIMFTFSYFIDGYSLSTVTAKAALTLFMLITLLWGARQAVDSIVEEYRDRTWDTQRLSALGPWEMAWGKLFGSTLMVWYAGVLCLVVYGLAIDDYAALPRLIFYGICAALLVQSGSLLLGLLAVRRGQTKSGSIFLLAVIGFLSIAPWLSDLSNVTAYALPDSTTHWYDMRFSSSDFHQISLLLALFWCGVGNYRLMTLELGLRTTPSVWLGFSVFLMIYVGGFMPSSAYSFWLAAFAVCGALTYVGVLVESNDAMRIKRLLTYFAERNWRRGSEEMPIWWLSFLLLLPAALVLSLSDHPLREFSLRFHFYPLAIVLILLRDCGIYIYFCYGKNPQRALSLTLLTGVLLYGIVPGIFNTIGLNGLAALFFPLWADSASGALLCALLQTGWIMSLLYQRWKANT
;
A
#
# COMPACT_ATOMS: atom_id res chain seq x y z
N MET A 1 -3.10 10.15 35.26
CA MET A 1 -3.19 9.92 33.81
C MET A 1 -3.27 8.41 33.60
N ASN A 2 -4.40 7.90 33.13
CA ASN A 2 -4.51 6.46 32.84
C ASN A 2 -3.74 6.22 31.53
N LEU A 3 -2.58 5.56 31.62
CA LEU A 3 -1.83 5.13 30.45
C LEU A 3 -2.69 4.16 29.64
N ASN A 4 -2.53 4.18 28.32
CA ASN A 4 -3.18 3.22 27.44
C ASN A 4 -2.83 1.79 27.91
N PRO A 5 -3.83 0.95 28.27
CA PRO A 5 -3.56 -0.33 28.90
C PRO A 5 -2.90 -1.34 27.94
N GLU A 6 -3.15 -1.24 26.62
CA GLU A 6 -2.45 -2.09 25.64
C GLU A 6 -0.96 -1.71 25.55
N PHE A 7 -0.65 -0.41 25.61
CA PHE A 7 0.74 0.05 25.67
C PHE A 7 1.42 -0.44 26.95
N GLN A 8 0.75 -0.34 28.09
CA GLN A 8 1.28 -0.82 29.37
C GLN A 8 1.53 -2.34 29.34
N ARG A 9 0.62 -3.12 28.76
CA ARG A 9 0.79 -4.56 28.61
C ARG A 9 2.01 -4.90 27.77
N GLN A 10 2.16 -4.24 26.62
CA GLN A 10 3.31 -4.43 25.74
C GLN A 10 4.62 -4.02 26.42
N LEU A 11 4.60 -2.94 27.20
CA LEU A 11 5.76 -2.51 27.99
C LEU A 11 6.23 -3.60 28.95
N TYR A 12 5.31 -4.28 29.66
CA TYR A 12 5.69 -5.39 30.53
C TYR A 12 6.22 -6.63 29.79
N LEU A 13 5.71 -6.89 28.58
CA LEU A 13 6.15 -8.03 27.77
C LEU A 13 7.53 -7.79 27.15
N GLU A 14 7.78 -6.57 26.65
CA GLU A 14 8.97 -6.24 25.89
C GLU A 14 10.14 -5.78 26.78
N CYS A 15 9.87 -5.09 27.90
CA CYS A 15 10.88 -4.59 28.85
C CYS A 15 11.36 -5.68 29.81
N SER A 16 12.18 -6.61 29.33
CA SER A 16 12.95 -7.50 30.21
C SER A 16 14.26 -6.86 30.65
N GLN A 17 14.69 -7.15 31.88
CA GLN A 17 15.97 -6.67 32.42
C GLN A 17 17.16 -7.12 31.54
N ALA A 18 17.07 -8.31 30.95
CA ALA A 18 18.06 -8.82 30.01
C ALA A 18 18.19 -7.96 28.75
N ARG A 19 17.08 -7.47 28.18
CA ARG A 19 17.12 -6.59 26.99
C ARG A 19 17.61 -5.19 27.32
N LEU A 20 17.22 -4.64 28.47
CA LEU A 20 17.65 -3.33 28.92
C LEU A 20 19.18 -3.23 29.12
N ILE A 21 19.82 -4.31 29.57
CA ILE A 21 21.28 -4.35 29.74
C ILE A 21 21.98 -4.86 28.48
N GLY A 22 21.41 -5.87 27.82
CA GLY A 22 22.02 -6.52 26.66
C GLY A 22 22.13 -5.61 25.44
N ILE A 23 21.10 -4.80 25.16
CA ILE A 23 21.09 -3.89 24.00
C ILE A 23 22.25 -2.86 24.09
N PRO A 24 22.40 -2.08 25.19
CA PRO A 24 23.53 -1.17 25.34
C PRO A 24 24.89 -1.86 25.29
N LEU A 25 25.00 -3.07 25.84
CA LEU A 25 26.26 -3.82 25.85
C LEU A 25 26.68 -4.21 24.43
N VAL A 26 25.77 -4.78 23.64
CA VAL A 26 26.04 -5.16 22.24
C VAL A 26 26.35 -3.94 21.39
N LEU A 27 25.55 -2.87 21.50
CA LEU A 27 25.81 -1.62 20.78
C LEU A 27 27.13 -0.98 21.21
N GLY A 28 27.45 -1.00 22.50
CA GLY A 28 28.73 -0.52 23.04
C GLY A 28 29.93 -1.26 22.47
N ILE A 29 29.86 -2.59 22.33
CA ILE A 29 30.91 -3.39 21.68
C ILE A 29 31.06 -2.99 20.21
N MET A 30 29.94 -2.85 19.47
CA MET A 30 29.97 -2.45 18.06
C MET A 30 30.56 -1.05 17.86
N PHE A 31 30.20 -0.09 18.71
CA PHE A 31 30.74 1.28 18.65
C PHE A 31 32.20 1.35 19.08
N THR A 32 32.61 0.55 20.06
CA THR A 32 34.02 0.44 20.46
C THR A 32 34.86 -0.13 19.32
N PHE A 33 34.34 -1.13 18.58
CA PHE A 33 35.00 -1.67 17.41
C PHE A 33 35.14 -0.62 16.30
N SER A 34 34.08 0.14 16.04
CA SER A 34 34.12 1.26 15.09
C SER A 34 35.14 2.32 15.51
N TYR A 35 35.21 2.67 16.79
CA TYR A 35 36.15 3.64 17.33
C TYR A 35 37.62 3.20 17.13
N PHE A 36 37.92 1.91 17.26
CA PHE A 36 39.26 1.39 16.96
C PHE A 36 39.60 1.46 15.48
N ILE A 37 38.63 1.18 14.59
CA ILE A 37 38.82 1.32 13.13
C ILE A 37 39.08 2.77 12.77
N ASP A 38 38.43 3.70 13.46
CA ASP A 38 38.47 5.13 13.23
C ASP A 38 39.67 5.81 13.92
N GLY A 39 40.71 5.04 14.27
CA GLY A 39 41.96 5.56 14.82
C GLY A 39 41.81 6.21 16.20
N TYR A 40 40.91 5.69 17.05
CA TYR A 40 40.59 6.27 18.36
C TYR A 40 39.94 7.66 18.27
N SER A 41 39.19 7.93 17.20
CA SER A 41 38.39 9.14 17.05
C SER A 41 36.93 8.79 16.76
N LEU A 42 36.00 9.65 17.18
CA LEU A 42 34.58 9.52 16.82
C LEU A 42 34.33 10.34 15.56
N SER A 43 34.63 9.76 14.40
CA SER A 43 34.55 10.45 13.11
C SER A 43 33.53 9.77 12.18
N THR A 44 33.70 9.94 10.87
CA THR A 44 32.82 9.50 9.80
C THR A 44 32.51 7.99 9.81
N VAL A 45 33.46 7.14 10.20
CA VAL A 45 33.24 5.68 10.24
C VAL A 45 32.24 5.34 11.33
N THR A 46 32.42 5.93 12.51
CA THR A 46 31.53 5.75 13.66
C THR A 46 30.16 6.34 13.42
N ALA A 47 30.06 7.50 12.79
CA ALA A 47 28.79 8.08 12.36
C ALA A 47 28.05 7.15 11.37
N LYS A 48 28.73 6.62 10.34
CA LYS A 48 28.12 5.67 9.38
C LYS A 48 27.68 4.37 10.05
N ALA A 49 28.49 3.83 10.96
CA ALA A 49 28.13 2.64 11.73
C ALA A 49 26.87 2.89 12.58
N ALA A 50 26.79 4.03 13.27
CA ALA A 50 25.64 4.40 14.08
C ALA A 50 24.36 4.57 13.26
N LEU A 51 24.45 5.25 12.11
CA LEU A 51 23.31 5.43 11.22
C LEU A 51 22.86 4.11 10.59
N THR A 52 23.79 3.27 10.11
CA THR A 52 23.43 1.97 9.53
C THR A 52 22.80 1.04 10.55
N LEU A 53 23.32 0.98 11.78
CA LEU A 53 22.71 0.24 12.88
C LEU A 53 21.33 0.79 13.24
N PHE A 54 21.16 2.12 13.32
CA PHE A 54 19.86 2.75 13.53
C PHE A 54 18.86 2.29 12.47
N MET A 55 19.23 2.34 11.19
CA MET A 55 18.35 1.96 10.08
C MET A 55 18.00 0.46 10.12
N LEU A 56 18.98 -0.42 10.33
CA LEU A 56 18.72 -1.87 10.41
C LEU A 56 17.81 -2.22 11.58
N ILE A 57 18.05 -1.64 12.75
CA ILE A 57 17.26 -1.87 13.95
C ILE A 57 15.84 -1.33 13.75
N THR A 58 15.69 -0.06 13.42
CA THR A 58 14.37 0.58 13.37
C THR A 58 13.50 0.10 12.21
N LEU A 59 14.11 -0.24 11.08
CA LEU A 59 13.37 -0.61 9.87
C LEU A 59 13.15 -2.11 9.79
N LEU A 60 14.17 -2.95 10.00
CA LEU A 60 13.99 -4.41 9.89
C LEU A 60 13.43 -5.01 11.18
N TRP A 61 14.07 -4.75 12.31
CA TRP A 61 13.59 -5.30 13.58
C TRP A 61 12.27 -4.64 14.00
N GLY A 62 12.13 -3.32 13.80
CA GLY A 62 10.87 -2.60 14.00
C GLY A 62 9.71 -3.12 13.14
N ALA A 63 9.92 -3.31 11.82
CA ALA A 63 8.90 -3.89 10.94
C ALA A 63 8.43 -5.25 11.44
N ARG A 64 9.38 -6.12 11.81
CA ARG A 64 9.08 -7.46 12.30
C ARG A 64 8.23 -7.41 13.56
N GLN A 65 8.62 -6.62 14.56
CA GLN A 65 7.87 -6.50 15.81
C GLN A 65 6.46 -5.96 15.59
N ALA A 66 6.29 -5.01 14.66
CA ALA A 66 4.97 -4.50 14.31
C ALA A 66 4.06 -5.61 13.73
N VAL A 67 4.56 -6.45 12.82
CA VAL A 67 3.79 -7.59 12.27
C VAL A 67 3.49 -8.63 13.35
N ASP A 68 4.51 -9.04 14.11
CA ASP A 68 4.41 -10.12 15.09
C ASP A 68 3.42 -9.76 16.21
N SER A 69 3.31 -8.47 16.58
CA SER A 69 2.34 -7.97 17.58
C SER A 69 0.86 -8.27 17.28
N ILE A 70 0.55 -8.64 16.04
CA ILE A 70 -0.79 -9.04 15.60
C ILE A 70 -0.80 -10.52 15.23
N VAL A 71 0.14 -10.96 14.40
CA VAL A 71 0.14 -12.33 13.86
C VAL A 71 0.25 -13.37 14.98
N GLU A 72 1.05 -13.11 16.02
CA GLU A 72 1.20 -14.04 17.14
C GLU A 72 -0.09 -14.16 17.96
N GLU A 73 -0.84 -13.09 18.16
CA GLU A 73 -2.09 -13.15 18.91
C GLU A 73 -3.20 -13.91 18.19
N TYR A 74 -3.23 -13.83 16.86
CA TYR A 74 -4.14 -14.66 16.07
C TYR A 74 -3.70 -16.13 16.04
N ARG A 75 -2.38 -16.38 16.00
CA ARG A 75 -1.82 -17.74 16.10
C ARG A 75 -2.18 -18.37 17.45
N ASP A 76 -2.09 -17.60 18.52
CA ASP A 76 -2.27 -18.04 19.90
C ASP A 76 -3.75 -17.94 20.36
N ARG A 77 -4.66 -17.51 19.47
CA ARG A 77 -6.11 -17.35 19.71
C ARG A 77 -6.46 -16.39 20.85
N THR A 78 -5.57 -15.47 21.19
CA THR A 78 -5.81 -14.45 22.22
C THR A 78 -6.52 -13.22 21.66
N TRP A 79 -6.54 -13.06 20.33
CA TRP A 79 -7.20 -11.96 19.65
C TRP A 79 -8.68 -11.80 20.03
N ASP A 80 -9.44 -12.90 20.08
CA ASP A 80 -10.87 -12.83 20.41
C ASP A 80 -11.13 -12.28 21.81
N THR A 81 -10.22 -12.52 22.76
CA THR A 81 -10.29 -11.93 24.11
C THR A 81 -10.02 -10.43 24.06
N GLN A 82 -9.10 -9.97 23.21
CA GLN A 82 -8.86 -8.54 23.02
C GLN A 82 -10.05 -7.83 22.36
N ARG A 83 -10.75 -8.47 21.43
CA ARG A 83 -11.94 -7.88 20.79
C ARG A 83 -13.07 -7.62 21.78
N LEU A 84 -13.14 -8.41 22.86
CA LEU A 84 -14.11 -8.25 23.93
C LEU A 84 -13.68 -7.22 24.98
N SER A 85 -12.43 -6.72 24.90
CA SER A 85 -11.96 -5.65 25.78
C SER A 85 -12.62 -4.31 25.43
N ALA A 86 -12.70 -3.41 26.42
CA ALA A 86 -13.29 -2.08 26.23
C ALA A 86 -12.39 -1.10 25.44
N LEU A 87 -11.33 -1.58 24.79
CA LEU A 87 -10.34 -0.74 24.12
C LEU A 87 -10.87 -0.18 22.81
N GLY A 88 -10.63 1.11 22.58
CA GLY A 88 -10.91 1.75 21.31
C GLY A 88 -9.96 1.30 20.20
N PRO A 89 -10.36 1.38 18.90
CA PRO A 89 -9.48 1.01 17.78
C PRO A 89 -8.19 1.84 17.72
N TRP A 90 -8.27 3.13 18.09
CA TRP A 90 -7.11 4.01 18.11
C TRP A 90 -6.14 3.65 19.24
N GLU A 91 -6.66 3.38 20.43
CA GLU A 91 -5.87 2.94 21.58
C GLU A 91 -5.16 1.62 21.27
N MET A 92 -5.86 0.68 20.65
CA MET A 92 -5.28 -0.61 20.25
C MET A 92 -4.20 -0.46 19.17
N ALA A 93 -4.43 0.35 18.14
CA ALA A 93 -3.47 0.57 17.06
C ALA A 93 -2.17 1.23 17.57
N TRP A 94 -2.27 2.32 18.34
CA TRP A 94 -1.09 2.99 18.90
C TRP A 94 -0.42 2.18 19.99
N GLY A 95 -1.21 1.51 20.84
CA GLY A 95 -0.70 0.64 21.90
C GLY A 95 0.14 -0.49 21.34
N LYS A 96 -0.29 -1.11 20.23
CA LYS A 96 0.50 -2.14 19.53
C LYS A 96 1.69 -1.56 18.79
N LEU A 97 1.50 -0.49 18.00
CA LEU A 97 2.58 0.08 17.20
C LEU A 97 3.76 0.54 18.06
N PHE A 98 3.50 1.36 19.08
CA PHE A 98 4.55 1.91 19.95
C PHE A 98 4.96 0.96 21.06
N GLY A 99 4.03 0.12 21.55
CA GLY A 99 4.32 -0.85 22.59
C GLY A 99 5.28 -1.94 22.11
N SER A 100 4.98 -2.57 20.96
CA SER A 100 5.81 -3.66 20.44
C SER A 100 7.17 -3.19 19.91
N THR A 101 7.26 -1.94 19.45
CA THR A 101 8.51 -1.36 18.92
C THR A 101 9.29 -0.56 19.95
N LEU A 102 8.87 -0.52 21.22
CA LEU A 102 9.51 0.32 22.25
C LEU A 102 11.00 0.00 22.43
N MET A 103 11.35 -1.28 22.48
CA MET A 103 12.75 -1.74 22.59
C MET A 103 13.58 -1.40 21.35
N VAL A 104 12.94 -1.36 20.19
CA VAL A 104 13.56 -0.96 18.92
C VAL A 104 13.89 0.54 18.96
N TRP A 105 12.97 1.37 19.46
CA TRP A 105 13.22 2.79 19.66
C TRP A 105 14.27 3.05 20.74
N TYR A 106 14.29 2.28 21.83
CA TYR A 106 15.35 2.37 22.84
C TYR A 106 16.74 2.14 22.23
N ALA A 107 16.92 1.07 21.46
CA ALA A 107 18.15 0.80 20.74
C ALA A 107 18.47 1.90 19.70
N GLY A 108 17.46 2.36 18.96
CA GLY A 108 17.60 3.41 17.95
C GLY A 108 18.05 4.74 18.54
N VAL A 109 17.53 5.14 19.70
CA VAL A 109 17.94 6.38 20.40
C VAL A 109 19.42 6.31 20.79
N LEU A 110 19.91 5.17 21.29
CA LEU A 110 21.33 5.00 21.59
C LEU A 110 22.20 5.18 20.34
N CYS A 111 21.78 4.63 19.20
CA CYS A 111 22.46 4.85 17.92
C CYS A 111 22.44 6.33 17.50
N LEU A 112 21.32 7.03 17.64
CA LEU A 112 21.21 8.46 17.30
C LEU A 112 22.07 9.35 18.21
N VAL A 113 22.21 8.99 19.49
CA VAL A 113 23.10 9.70 20.42
C VAL A 113 24.55 9.56 19.98
N VAL A 114 25.01 8.34 19.67
CA VAL A 114 26.38 8.11 19.18
C VAL A 114 26.61 8.82 17.84
N TYR A 115 25.62 8.79 16.95
CA TYR A 115 25.68 9.53 15.69
C TYR A 115 25.86 11.03 15.90
N GLY A 116 25.06 11.63 16.79
CA GLY A 116 25.14 13.07 17.11
C GLY A 116 26.46 13.49 17.75
N LEU A 117 27.14 12.58 18.45
CA LEU A 117 28.48 12.82 19.02
C LEU A 117 29.62 12.66 18.00
N ALA A 118 29.39 11.92 16.91
CA ALA A 118 30.42 11.59 15.92
C ALA A 118 30.38 12.45 14.65
N ILE A 119 29.38 13.32 14.50
CA ILE A 119 29.21 14.16 13.31
C ILE A 119 29.79 15.56 13.51
N ASP A 120 30.49 16.05 12.49
CA ASP A 120 31.06 17.41 12.47
C ASP A 120 30.06 18.46 11.96
N ASP A 121 29.08 18.05 11.14
CA ASP A 121 28.05 18.92 10.57
C ASP A 121 26.75 18.90 11.41
N TYR A 122 26.69 19.80 12.39
CA TYR A 122 25.52 19.97 13.25
C TYR A 122 24.30 20.57 12.53
N ALA A 123 24.46 21.17 11.34
CA ALA A 123 23.36 21.81 10.62
C ALA A 123 22.44 20.77 9.94
N ALA A 124 23.01 19.65 9.47
CA ALA A 124 22.25 18.57 8.83
C ALA A 124 21.53 17.63 9.84
N LEU A 125 21.95 17.64 11.11
CA LEU A 125 21.50 16.71 12.14
C LEU A 125 19.96 16.70 12.33
N PRO A 126 19.25 17.84 12.50
CA PRO A 126 17.80 17.81 12.73
C PRO A 126 17.03 17.21 11.56
N ARG A 127 17.48 17.49 10.34
CA ARG A 127 16.86 17.00 9.11
C ARG A 127 17.03 15.49 8.98
N LEU A 128 18.21 14.98 9.29
CA LEU A 128 18.47 13.55 9.24
C LEU A 128 17.69 12.78 10.31
N ILE A 129 17.63 13.30 11.55
CA ILE A 129 16.81 12.72 12.61
C ILE A 129 15.34 12.68 12.18
N PHE A 130 14.83 13.77 11.61
CA PHE A 130 13.46 13.82 11.09
C PHE A 130 13.20 12.71 10.06
N TYR A 131 14.04 12.59 9.03
CA TYR A 131 13.88 11.55 8.01
C TYR A 131 14.01 10.14 8.58
N GLY A 132 15.00 9.90 9.44
CA GLY A 132 15.22 8.60 10.07
C GLY A 132 14.03 8.15 10.92
N ILE A 133 13.54 9.04 11.79
CA ILE A 133 12.38 8.75 12.65
C ILE A 133 11.13 8.52 11.80
N CYS A 134 10.83 9.42 10.87
CA CYS A 134 9.61 9.33 10.09
C CYS A 134 9.62 8.13 9.13
N ALA A 135 10.77 7.77 8.55
CA ALA A 135 10.90 6.56 7.73
C ALA A 135 10.72 5.28 8.57
N ALA A 136 11.33 5.23 9.76
CA ALA A 136 11.14 4.13 10.70
C ALA A 136 9.67 3.96 11.08
N LEU A 137 9.00 5.05 11.47
CA LEU A 137 7.57 5.04 11.77
C LEU A 137 6.72 4.61 10.58
N LEU A 138 7.07 5.03 9.36
CA LEU A 138 6.31 4.68 8.15
C LEU A 138 6.40 3.19 7.88
N VAL A 139 7.61 2.61 7.97
CA VAL A 139 7.83 1.17 7.75
C VAL A 139 7.17 0.33 8.83
N GLN A 140 7.27 0.72 10.11
CA GLN A 140 6.62 0.05 11.23
C GLN A 140 5.08 0.11 11.10
N SER A 141 4.54 1.29 10.79
CA SER A 141 3.10 1.49 10.57
C SER A 141 2.60 0.69 9.36
N GLY A 142 3.35 0.69 8.25
CA GLY A 142 3.02 -0.09 7.05
C GLY A 142 3.06 -1.60 7.31
N SER A 143 4.01 -2.04 8.13
CA SER A 143 4.15 -3.43 8.56
C SER A 143 2.97 -3.89 9.43
N LEU A 144 2.51 -3.05 10.37
CA LEU A 144 1.29 -3.31 11.13
C LEU A 144 0.06 -3.47 10.22
N LEU A 145 -0.06 -2.58 9.22
CA LEU A 145 -1.14 -2.59 8.23
C LEU A 145 -1.13 -3.90 7.42
N LEU A 146 0.05 -4.32 6.95
CA LEU A 146 0.23 -5.59 6.25
C LEU A 146 -0.07 -6.80 7.15
N GLY A 147 0.30 -6.75 8.43
CA GLY A 147 -0.03 -7.76 9.43
C GLY A 147 -1.54 -7.96 9.55
N LEU A 148 -2.31 -6.87 9.72
CA LEU A 148 -3.78 -6.89 9.75
C LEU A 148 -4.38 -7.47 8.47
N LEU A 149 -3.91 -7.02 7.30
CA LEU A 149 -4.41 -7.52 6.01
C LEU A 149 -4.12 -9.01 5.81
N ALA A 150 -2.94 -9.49 6.21
CA ALA A 150 -2.55 -10.88 6.07
C ALA A 150 -3.42 -11.79 6.94
N VAL A 151 -3.67 -11.38 8.18
CA VAL A 151 -4.52 -12.11 9.10
C VAL A 151 -5.96 -12.21 8.60
N ARG A 152 -6.52 -11.14 8.01
CA ARG A 152 -7.85 -11.17 7.37
C ARG A 152 -7.97 -12.19 6.24
N ARG A 153 -6.86 -12.50 5.57
CA ARG A 153 -6.80 -13.52 4.52
C ARG A 153 -6.54 -14.93 5.07
N GLY A 154 -6.52 -15.09 6.40
CA GLY A 154 -6.20 -16.36 7.06
C GLY A 154 -4.73 -16.75 6.99
N GLN A 155 -3.82 -15.80 6.68
CA GLN A 155 -2.39 -16.04 6.72
C GLN A 155 -1.84 -15.77 8.11
N THR A 156 -1.42 -16.83 8.80
CA THR A 156 -0.85 -16.77 10.16
C THR A 156 0.67 -16.98 10.18
N LYS A 157 1.30 -17.15 9.01
CA LYS A 157 2.75 -17.36 8.90
C LYS A 157 3.48 -16.02 8.78
N SER A 158 4.08 -15.57 9.87
CA SER A 158 4.84 -14.30 9.96
C SER A 158 5.96 -14.19 8.90
N GLY A 159 6.70 -15.28 8.62
CA GLY A 159 7.87 -15.22 7.73
C GLY A 159 7.60 -14.77 6.28
N SER A 160 6.43 -15.10 5.72
CA SER A 160 6.07 -14.66 4.36
C SER A 160 5.61 -13.20 4.32
N ILE A 161 5.08 -12.69 5.43
CA ILE A 161 4.57 -11.33 5.58
C ILE A 161 5.75 -10.38 5.82
N PHE A 162 6.71 -10.82 6.64
CA PHE A 162 7.98 -10.13 6.85
C PHE A 162 8.77 -9.96 5.55
N LEU A 163 8.83 -10.99 4.68
CA LEU A 163 9.48 -10.89 3.37
C LEU A 163 8.86 -9.81 2.48
N LEU A 164 7.54 -9.64 2.51
CA LEU A 164 6.84 -8.60 1.75
C LEU A 164 7.10 -7.20 2.32
N ALA A 165 7.18 -7.08 3.66
CA ALA A 165 7.60 -5.86 4.34
C ALA A 165 9.08 -5.52 4.07
N VAL A 166 9.96 -6.52 3.99
CA VAL A 166 11.38 -6.38 3.62
C VAL A 166 11.54 -5.96 2.17
N ILE A 167 10.73 -6.49 1.24
CA ILE A 167 10.71 -6.05 -0.16
C ILE A 167 10.23 -4.59 -0.26
N GLY A 168 9.18 -4.22 0.48
CA GLY A 168 8.72 -2.83 0.61
C GLY A 168 9.76 -1.90 1.25
N PHE A 169 10.56 -2.42 2.17
CA PHE A 169 11.69 -1.72 2.75
C PHE A 169 12.84 -1.53 1.75
N LEU A 170 13.21 -2.57 0.99
CA LEU A 170 14.27 -2.52 -0.02
C LEU A 170 13.94 -1.60 -1.21
N SER A 171 12.67 -1.32 -1.49
CA SER A 171 12.28 -0.32 -2.49
C SER A 171 12.34 1.12 -1.98
N ILE A 172 12.25 1.34 -0.66
CA ILE A 172 12.38 2.66 -0.03
C ILE A 172 13.85 2.94 0.38
N ALA A 173 14.61 1.90 0.71
CA ALA A 173 16.00 1.98 1.18
C ALA A 173 16.97 2.76 0.27
N PRO A 174 16.88 2.72 -1.08
CA PRO A 174 17.76 3.51 -1.95
C PRO A 174 17.58 5.03 -1.74
N TRP A 175 16.34 5.48 -1.58
CA TRP A 175 16.00 6.88 -1.27
C TRP A 175 16.51 7.30 0.11
N LEU A 176 16.61 6.35 1.04
CA LEU A 176 17.20 6.55 2.35
C LEU A 176 18.74 6.48 2.32
N SER A 177 19.32 5.75 1.37
CA SER A 177 20.78 5.62 1.23
C SER A 177 21.44 6.91 0.73
N ASP A 178 20.71 7.73 -0.04
CA ASP A 178 21.12 9.11 -0.33
C ASP A 178 21.25 9.97 0.93
N LEU A 179 20.51 9.68 2.01
CA LEU A 179 20.67 10.37 3.31
C LEU A 179 21.97 10.00 4.04
N SER A 180 22.57 8.85 3.71
CA SER A 180 23.82 8.37 4.34
C SER A 180 25.08 8.97 3.71
N ASN A 181 24.95 9.55 2.52
CA ASN A 181 25.98 10.38 1.91
C ASN A 181 25.88 11.77 2.54
N VAL A 182 26.73 12.05 3.53
CA VAL A 182 26.87 13.37 4.17
C VAL A 182 27.10 14.49 3.12
N THR A 183 27.66 14.14 1.96
CA THR A 183 27.85 15.03 0.80
C THR A 183 26.60 15.26 -0.07
N ALA A 184 25.55 14.44 0.05
CA ALA A 184 24.33 14.59 -0.75
C ALA A 184 23.43 15.75 -0.27
N TYR A 185 23.58 16.20 0.97
CA TYR A 185 22.95 17.43 1.44
C TYR A 185 23.66 18.71 0.95
N ALA A 186 24.85 18.58 0.38
CA ALA A 186 25.60 19.66 -0.27
C ALA A 186 25.33 19.75 -1.79
N LEU A 187 24.43 18.92 -2.34
CA LEU A 187 23.98 19.06 -3.72
C LEU A 187 23.00 20.24 -3.83
N PRO A 188 23.04 21.00 -4.94
CA PRO A 188 22.34 22.27 -5.10
C PRO A 188 20.84 22.08 -4.92
N ASP A 189 20.13 23.13 -4.50
CA ASP A 189 18.68 23.25 -4.41
C ASP A 189 18.00 22.66 -5.66
N SER A 190 17.83 21.33 -5.66
CA SER A 190 17.06 20.66 -6.69
C SER A 190 15.63 21.10 -6.44
N THR A 191 15.04 21.68 -7.47
CA THR A 191 13.66 22.15 -7.39
C THR A 191 12.78 21.04 -7.94
N THR A 192 11.84 20.60 -7.11
CA THR A 192 10.79 19.70 -7.55
C THR A 192 9.65 20.57 -8.08
N HIS A 193 9.20 20.29 -9.30
CA HIS A 193 8.03 20.95 -9.88
C HIS A 193 6.77 20.17 -9.50
N TRP A 194 5.82 20.84 -8.83
CA TRP A 194 4.51 20.28 -8.49
C TRP A 194 3.44 21.31 -8.87
N TYR A 195 2.55 20.97 -9.81
CA TYR A 195 1.57 21.91 -10.41
C TYR A 195 2.20 23.23 -10.90
N ASP A 196 3.31 23.14 -11.63
CA ASP A 196 4.16 24.26 -12.08
C ASP A 196 4.77 25.13 -10.97
N MET A 197 4.44 24.88 -9.70
CA MET A 197 5.06 25.52 -8.55
C MET A 197 6.40 24.85 -8.25
N ARG A 198 7.40 25.66 -7.93
CA ARG A 198 8.75 25.21 -7.58
C ARG A 198 8.83 25.04 -6.07
N PHE A 199 9.06 23.82 -5.62
CA PHE A 199 9.34 23.51 -4.22
C PHE A 199 10.81 23.10 -4.07
N SER A 200 11.40 23.40 -2.91
CA SER A 200 12.65 22.73 -2.53
C SER A 200 12.35 21.22 -2.42
N SER A 201 13.16 20.38 -3.08
CA SER A 201 12.99 18.92 -2.99
C SER A 201 12.99 18.44 -1.54
N SER A 202 13.76 19.10 -0.67
CA SER A 202 13.83 18.73 0.75
C SER A 202 12.52 18.98 1.49
N ASP A 203 11.91 20.16 1.33
CA ASP A 203 10.63 20.48 1.98
C ASP A 203 9.50 19.62 1.43
N PHE A 204 9.51 19.40 0.11
CA PHE A 204 8.53 18.55 -0.56
C PHE A 204 8.58 17.11 -0.04
N HIS A 205 9.77 16.51 0.08
CA HIS A 205 9.93 15.16 0.63
C HIS A 205 9.47 15.07 2.09
N GLN A 206 9.74 16.07 2.93
CA GLN A 206 9.26 16.08 4.32
C GLN A 206 7.74 16.09 4.40
N ILE A 207 7.09 16.95 3.60
CA ILE A 207 5.63 17.03 3.54
C ILE A 207 5.04 15.69 3.06
N SER A 208 5.60 15.12 2.00
CA SER A 208 5.14 13.85 1.44
C SER A 208 5.29 12.69 2.43
N LEU A 209 6.36 12.68 3.22
CA LEU A 209 6.60 11.68 4.28
C LEU A 209 5.55 11.79 5.40
N LEU A 210 5.21 13.01 5.83
CA LEU A 210 4.16 13.25 6.82
C LEU A 210 2.78 12.84 6.29
N LEU A 211 2.48 13.14 5.03
CA LEU A 211 1.25 12.70 4.37
C LEU A 211 1.17 11.17 4.27
N ALA A 212 2.28 10.51 3.95
CA ALA A 212 2.35 9.04 3.92
C ALA A 212 2.11 8.44 5.31
N LEU A 213 2.72 9.00 6.36
CA LEU A 213 2.49 8.60 7.75
C LEU A 213 1.03 8.78 8.17
N PHE A 214 0.43 9.92 7.82
CA PHE A 214 -0.97 10.21 8.10
C PHE A 214 -1.89 9.14 7.50
N TRP A 215 -1.76 8.86 6.19
CA TRP A 215 -2.59 7.86 5.53
C TRP A 215 -2.34 6.44 6.03
N CYS A 216 -1.09 6.12 6.39
CA CYS A 216 -0.75 4.82 6.97
C CYS A 216 -1.40 4.64 8.36
N GLY A 217 -1.34 5.67 9.21
CA GLY A 217 -2.00 5.68 10.52
C GLY A 217 -3.53 5.57 10.42
N VAL A 218 -4.14 6.32 9.50
CA VAL A 218 -5.59 6.22 9.20
C VAL A 218 -5.96 4.83 8.68
N GLY A 219 -5.11 4.22 7.85
CA GLY A 219 -5.27 2.84 7.39
C GLY A 219 -5.27 1.81 8.53
N ASN A 220 -4.30 1.93 9.45
CA ASN A 220 -4.22 1.09 10.64
C ASN A 220 -5.44 1.24 11.54
N TYR A 221 -5.87 2.47 11.83
CA TYR A 221 -7.09 2.73 12.59
C TYR A 221 -8.30 2.06 11.96
N ARG A 222 -8.48 2.20 10.64
CA ARG A 222 -9.64 1.65 9.95
C ARG A 222 -9.65 0.13 9.95
N LEU A 223 -8.50 -0.50 9.66
CA LEU A 223 -8.41 -1.97 9.71
C LEU A 223 -8.65 -2.50 11.13
N MET A 224 -8.09 -1.84 12.15
CA MET A 224 -8.33 -2.19 13.54
C MET A 224 -9.82 -2.07 13.91
N THR A 225 -10.49 -1.03 13.42
CA THR A 225 -11.93 -0.82 13.63
C THR A 225 -12.75 -1.97 13.04
N LEU A 226 -12.39 -2.43 11.83
CA LEU A 226 -13.02 -3.58 11.20
C LEU A 226 -12.76 -4.88 11.98
N GLU A 227 -11.55 -5.08 12.49
CA GLU A 227 -11.25 -6.26 13.32
C GLU A 227 -12.03 -6.26 14.64
N LEU A 228 -12.22 -5.11 15.27
CA LEU A 228 -13.08 -4.99 16.46
C LEU A 228 -14.58 -5.16 16.16
N GLY A 229 -14.96 -5.41 14.90
CA GLY A 229 -16.34 -5.63 14.50
C GLY A 229 -17.17 -4.36 14.41
N LEU A 230 -16.54 -3.19 14.47
CA LEU A 230 -17.20 -1.90 14.29
C LEU A 230 -17.42 -1.63 12.80
N ARG A 231 -18.67 -1.32 12.46
CA ARG A 231 -19.07 -1.04 11.08
C ARG A 231 -18.64 0.36 10.70
N THR A 232 -17.94 0.49 9.57
CA THR A 232 -17.48 1.79 9.06
C THR A 232 -17.84 1.94 7.59
N THR A 233 -18.10 3.18 7.19
CA THR A 233 -18.27 3.51 5.78
C THR A 233 -16.92 3.54 5.06
N PRO A 234 -16.84 3.19 3.77
CA PRO A 234 -15.62 3.23 2.97
C PRO A 234 -15.15 4.63 2.55
N SER A 235 -15.61 5.69 3.24
CA SER A 235 -15.29 7.09 2.97
C SER A 235 -13.78 7.39 3.02
N VAL A 236 -13.05 6.76 3.93
CA VAL A 236 -11.59 6.89 4.04
C VAL A 236 -10.88 6.46 2.76
N TRP A 237 -11.34 5.39 2.10
CA TRP A 237 -10.74 4.93 0.85
C TRP A 237 -11.01 5.90 -0.30
N LEU A 238 -12.22 6.47 -0.34
CA LEU A 238 -12.56 7.51 -1.30
C LEU A 238 -11.65 8.73 -1.10
N GLY A 239 -11.51 9.19 0.14
CA GLY A 239 -10.59 10.29 0.48
C GLY A 239 -9.15 10.01 0.06
N PHE A 240 -8.65 8.80 0.31
CA PHE A 240 -7.31 8.38 -0.11
C PHE A 240 -7.15 8.34 -1.63
N SER A 241 -8.17 7.83 -2.34
CA SER A 241 -8.17 7.76 -3.80
C SER A 241 -8.10 9.16 -4.42
N VAL A 242 -8.94 10.08 -3.95
CA VAL A 242 -8.95 11.49 -4.40
C VAL A 242 -7.62 12.17 -4.06
N PHE A 243 -7.11 11.96 -2.85
CA PHE A 243 -5.79 12.46 -2.45
C PHE A 243 -4.69 11.99 -3.41
N LEU A 244 -4.62 10.69 -3.72
CA LEU A 244 -3.60 10.16 -4.62
C LEU A 244 -3.75 10.68 -6.05
N MET A 245 -4.98 10.87 -6.55
CA MET A 245 -5.22 11.47 -7.86
C MET A 245 -4.64 12.89 -7.94
N ILE A 246 -4.86 13.72 -6.91
CA ILE A 246 -4.33 15.09 -6.84
C ILE A 246 -2.82 15.06 -6.64
N TYR A 247 -2.32 14.23 -5.73
CA TYR A 247 -0.91 14.14 -5.40
C TYR A 247 -0.06 13.72 -6.61
N VAL A 248 -0.44 12.62 -7.29
CA VAL A 248 0.24 12.13 -8.51
C VAL A 248 0.02 13.07 -9.68
N GLY A 249 -1.18 13.64 -9.79
CA GLY A 249 -1.52 14.62 -10.83
C GLY A 249 -0.62 15.85 -10.83
N GLY A 250 -0.12 16.28 -9.68
CA GLY A 250 0.79 17.43 -9.61
C GLY A 250 2.19 17.20 -10.17
N PHE A 251 2.62 15.95 -10.38
CA PHE A 251 3.89 15.64 -11.07
C PHE A 251 3.75 15.58 -12.58
N MET A 252 2.50 15.56 -13.08
CA MET A 252 2.26 15.55 -14.51
C MET A 252 2.41 16.98 -15.07
N PRO A 253 2.78 17.13 -16.35
CA PRO A 253 2.75 18.42 -17.03
C PRO A 253 1.36 19.08 -16.88
N SER A 254 1.31 20.41 -16.85
CA SER A 254 0.11 21.22 -16.59
C SER A 254 -0.95 21.23 -17.70
N SER A 255 -1.11 20.10 -18.39
CA SER A 255 -2.25 19.85 -19.25
C SER A 255 -3.36 19.14 -18.48
N ALA A 256 -4.62 19.53 -18.72
CA ALA A 256 -5.77 18.82 -18.17
C ALA A 256 -5.75 17.33 -18.54
N TYR A 257 -5.32 17.01 -19.76
CA TYR A 257 -5.19 15.63 -20.24
C TYR A 257 -4.26 14.78 -19.36
N SER A 258 -3.06 15.27 -19.07
CA SER A 258 -2.08 14.54 -18.26
C SER A 258 -2.57 14.31 -16.82
N PHE A 259 -3.29 15.28 -16.24
CA PHE A 259 -3.94 15.12 -14.95
C PHE A 259 -4.98 13.99 -14.97
N TRP A 260 -5.89 14.00 -15.95
CA TRP A 260 -6.91 12.95 -16.08
C TRP A 260 -6.33 11.58 -16.39
N LEU A 261 -5.19 11.52 -17.10
CA LEU A 261 -4.45 10.29 -17.34
C LEU A 261 -3.86 9.72 -16.05
N ALA A 262 -3.25 10.57 -15.21
CA ALA A 262 -2.78 10.16 -13.89
C ALA A 262 -3.93 9.70 -12.99
N ALA A 263 -5.03 10.44 -12.97
CA ALA A 263 -6.25 10.06 -12.25
C ALA A 263 -6.78 8.69 -12.71
N PHE A 264 -6.81 8.45 -14.02
CA PHE A 264 -7.22 7.18 -14.61
C PHE A 264 -6.28 6.02 -14.18
N ALA A 265 -4.97 6.23 -14.25
CA ALA A 265 -3.98 5.24 -13.83
C ALA A 265 -4.09 4.91 -12.33
N VAL A 266 -4.21 5.93 -11.48
CA VAL A 266 -4.35 5.78 -10.02
C VAL A 266 -5.63 5.03 -9.67
N CYS A 267 -6.79 5.44 -10.17
CA CYS A 267 -8.06 4.79 -9.89
C CYS A 267 -8.10 3.35 -10.44
N GLY A 268 -7.51 3.10 -11.61
CA GLY A 268 -7.38 1.76 -12.17
C GLY A 268 -6.55 0.85 -11.27
N ALA A 269 -5.37 1.31 -10.85
CA ALA A 269 -4.49 0.58 -9.95
C ALA A 269 -5.16 0.31 -8.58
N LEU A 270 -5.79 1.33 -7.98
CA LEU A 270 -6.50 1.21 -6.71
C LEU A 270 -7.70 0.25 -6.81
N THR A 271 -8.34 0.14 -7.97
CA THR A 271 -9.44 -0.82 -8.15
C THR A 271 -8.92 -2.26 -8.09
N TYR A 272 -7.79 -2.56 -8.75
CA TYR A 272 -7.14 -3.87 -8.61
C TYR A 272 -6.69 -4.15 -7.18
N VAL A 273 -6.02 -3.18 -6.55
CA VAL A 273 -5.58 -3.33 -5.15
C VAL A 273 -6.79 -3.56 -4.24
N GLY A 274 -7.87 -2.79 -4.40
CA GLY A 274 -9.09 -2.91 -3.62
C GLY A 274 -9.75 -4.28 -3.75
N VAL A 275 -9.89 -4.80 -4.99
CA VAL A 275 -10.45 -6.12 -5.25
C VAL A 275 -9.63 -7.21 -4.57
N LEU A 276 -8.30 -7.11 -4.64
CA LEU A 276 -7.42 -8.10 -4.03
C LEU A 276 -7.47 -8.01 -2.50
N VAL A 277 -7.35 -6.82 -1.93
CA VAL A 277 -7.24 -6.58 -0.47
C VAL A 277 -8.51 -6.99 0.27
N GLU A 278 -9.67 -6.81 -0.34
CA GLU A 278 -10.96 -7.08 0.28
C GLU A 278 -11.36 -8.56 0.22
N SER A 279 -11.99 -9.07 1.29
CA SER A 279 -12.60 -10.40 1.28
C SER A 279 -13.91 -10.36 0.47
N ASN A 280 -13.88 -10.98 -0.71
CA ASN A 280 -15.02 -10.99 -1.64
C ASN A 280 -15.94 -12.19 -1.35
N ASP A 281 -16.89 -12.00 -0.44
CA ASP A 281 -17.90 -13.01 -0.11
C ASP A 281 -19.19 -12.85 -0.93
N ALA A 282 -19.72 -13.95 -1.46
CA ALA A 282 -20.95 -13.94 -2.26
C ALA A 282 -22.17 -13.42 -1.47
N MET A 283 -22.24 -13.73 -0.18
CA MET A 283 -23.31 -13.30 0.71
C MET A 283 -23.32 -11.78 0.93
N ARG A 284 -22.17 -11.11 0.80
CA ARG A 284 -22.08 -9.65 0.95
C ARG A 284 -22.86 -8.92 -0.13
N ILE A 285 -22.77 -9.38 -1.38
CA ILE A 285 -23.56 -8.82 -2.50
C ILE A 285 -25.06 -9.00 -2.25
N LYS A 286 -25.49 -10.17 -1.76
CA LYS A 286 -26.90 -10.42 -1.41
C LYS A 286 -27.40 -9.45 -0.34
N ARG A 287 -26.64 -9.27 0.75
CA ARG A 287 -26.96 -8.32 1.83
C ARG A 287 -27.03 -6.87 1.32
N LEU A 288 -26.11 -6.49 0.44
CA LEU A 288 -26.08 -5.16 -0.16
C LEU A 288 -27.33 -4.92 -1.04
N LEU A 289 -27.71 -5.89 -1.88
CA LEU A 289 -28.94 -5.81 -2.69
C LEU A 289 -30.20 -5.71 -1.81
N THR A 290 -30.27 -6.46 -0.70
CA THR A 290 -31.39 -6.36 0.24
C THR A 290 -31.45 -4.98 0.91
N TYR A 291 -30.32 -4.40 1.32
CA TYR A 291 -30.31 -3.06 1.92
C TYR A 291 -30.71 -1.97 0.94
N PHE A 292 -30.33 -2.09 -0.33
CA PHE A 292 -30.81 -1.17 -1.37
C PHE A 292 -32.30 -1.34 -1.66
N ALA A 293 -32.82 -2.57 -1.68
CA ALA A 293 -34.26 -2.83 -1.82
C ALA A 293 -35.07 -2.26 -0.65
N GLU A 294 -34.56 -2.38 0.57
CA GLU A 294 -35.15 -1.84 1.81
C GLU A 294 -34.93 -0.32 1.99
N ARG A 295 -34.27 0.36 1.03
CA ARG A 295 -33.89 1.79 1.10
C ARG A 295 -33.07 2.16 2.35
N ASN A 296 -32.34 1.21 2.92
CA ASN A 296 -31.46 1.45 4.05
C ASN A 296 -30.07 1.91 3.57
N TRP A 297 -30.00 3.15 3.08
CA TRP A 297 -28.80 3.73 2.47
C TRP A 297 -27.57 3.71 3.39
N ARG A 298 -27.78 3.88 4.70
CA ARG A 298 -26.70 3.82 5.69
C ARG A 298 -26.07 2.43 5.72
N ARG A 299 -26.87 1.38 5.91
CA ARG A 299 -26.37 -0.01 5.90
C ARG A 299 -25.82 -0.43 4.55
N GLY A 300 -26.43 0.05 3.46
CA GLY A 300 -25.89 -0.15 2.10
C GLY A 300 -24.48 0.41 1.97
N SER A 301 -24.25 1.64 2.41
CA SER A 301 -22.93 2.30 2.35
C SER A 301 -21.87 1.63 3.22
N GLU A 302 -22.24 1.09 4.38
CA GLU A 302 -21.33 0.35 5.28
C GLU A 302 -20.82 -0.96 4.65
N GLU A 303 -21.63 -1.61 3.82
CA GLU A 303 -21.29 -2.89 3.18
C GLU A 303 -20.75 -2.72 1.74
N MET A 304 -20.69 -1.50 1.20
CA MET A 304 -20.16 -1.26 -0.16
C MET A 304 -18.71 -1.74 -0.29
N PRO A 305 -18.39 -2.54 -1.32
CA PRO A 305 -17.02 -2.93 -1.62
C PRO A 305 -16.15 -1.70 -1.89
N ILE A 306 -14.94 -1.73 -1.37
CA ILE A 306 -13.98 -0.63 -1.45
C ILE A 306 -13.60 -0.34 -2.91
N TRP A 307 -13.46 -1.39 -3.72
CA TRP A 307 -13.09 -1.28 -5.12
C TRP A 307 -14.18 -0.67 -6.00
N TRP A 308 -15.46 -0.72 -5.59
CA TRP A 308 -16.53 -0.04 -6.31
C TRP A 308 -16.31 1.47 -6.32
N LEU A 309 -15.77 2.04 -5.24
CA LEU A 309 -15.55 3.48 -5.16
C LEU A 309 -14.45 3.95 -6.10
N SER A 310 -13.31 3.25 -6.13
CA SER A 310 -12.22 3.58 -7.05
C SER A 310 -12.64 3.33 -8.51
N PHE A 311 -13.45 2.30 -8.76
CA PHE A 311 -14.02 2.05 -10.09
C PHE A 311 -14.99 3.16 -10.51
N LEU A 312 -15.86 3.63 -9.61
CA LEU A 312 -16.76 4.75 -9.90
C LEU A 312 -16.01 6.05 -10.17
N LEU A 313 -14.90 6.32 -9.46
CA LEU A 313 -14.02 7.47 -9.74
C LEU A 313 -13.25 7.33 -11.06
N LEU A 314 -13.05 6.11 -11.55
CA LEU A 314 -12.40 5.83 -12.84
C LEU A 314 -13.28 6.25 -14.02
N LEU A 315 -14.61 6.13 -13.91
CA LEU A 315 -15.53 6.38 -15.04
C LEU A 315 -15.48 7.82 -15.57
N PRO A 316 -15.55 8.88 -14.72
CA PRO A 316 -15.41 10.25 -15.20
C PRO A 316 -14.06 10.50 -15.86
N ALA A 317 -12.97 9.96 -15.30
CA ALA A 317 -11.63 10.12 -15.88
C ALA A 317 -11.55 9.47 -17.27
N ALA A 318 -12.11 8.27 -17.43
CA ALA A 318 -12.19 7.60 -18.72
C ALA A 318 -13.02 8.37 -19.74
N LEU A 319 -14.17 8.93 -19.32
CA LEU A 319 -15.03 9.75 -20.18
C LEU A 319 -14.33 11.02 -20.64
N VAL A 320 -13.68 11.76 -19.72
CA VAL A 320 -12.95 12.99 -20.04
C VAL A 320 -11.80 12.69 -21.00
N LEU A 321 -11.00 11.64 -20.74
CA LEU A 321 -9.93 11.22 -21.64
C LEU A 321 -10.45 10.84 -23.03
N SER A 322 -11.61 10.19 -23.10
CA SER A 322 -12.23 9.81 -24.36
C SER A 322 -12.77 10.99 -25.17
N LEU A 323 -13.20 12.06 -24.49
CA LEU A 323 -13.74 13.27 -25.12
C LEU A 323 -12.68 14.34 -25.40
N SER A 324 -11.52 14.28 -24.74
CA SER A 324 -10.45 15.27 -24.88
C SER A 324 -9.68 15.13 -26.19
N ASP A 325 -9.27 16.27 -26.76
CA ASP A 325 -8.44 16.33 -27.96
C ASP A 325 -7.01 15.86 -27.65
N HIS A 326 -6.61 14.72 -28.21
CA HIS A 326 -5.29 14.13 -28.00
C HIS A 326 -4.17 14.88 -28.75
N PRO A 327 -2.94 14.98 -28.18
CA PRO A 327 -1.75 15.42 -28.91
C PRO A 327 -1.28 14.42 -29.99
N LEU A 328 -1.76 13.17 -29.96
CA LEU A 328 -1.47 12.12 -30.95
C LEU A 328 -2.31 12.22 -32.25
N ARG A 329 -2.95 13.38 -32.49
CA ARG A 329 -3.79 13.66 -33.67
C ARG A 329 -3.06 13.56 -35.01
N GLU A 330 -1.72 13.54 -35.01
CA GLU A 330 -0.92 13.38 -36.23
C GLU A 330 -1.08 12.01 -36.91
N PHE A 331 -1.53 10.99 -36.17
CA PHE A 331 -1.84 9.65 -36.70
C PHE A 331 -3.33 9.48 -37.04
N SER A 332 -3.89 10.38 -37.85
CA SER A 332 -5.06 10.28 -38.77
C SER A 332 -6.26 9.31 -38.52
N LEU A 333 -6.44 8.70 -37.34
CA LEU A 333 -7.49 7.72 -37.05
C LEU A 333 -7.97 7.82 -35.59
N ARG A 334 -9.08 8.53 -35.36
CA ARG A 334 -10.19 8.18 -34.43
C ARG A 334 -9.87 7.32 -33.16
N PHE A 335 -8.85 7.67 -32.36
CA PHE A 335 -8.46 6.96 -31.13
C PHE A 335 -9.29 7.29 -29.87
N HIS A 336 -10.55 7.73 -30.00
CA HIS A 336 -11.25 8.39 -28.88
C HIS A 336 -11.81 7.45 -27.79
N PHE A 337 -12.03 6.15 -28.01
CA PHE A 337 -12.75 5.29 -27.03
C PHE A 337 -11.90 4.25 -26.28
N TYR A 338 -10.58 4.27 -26.41
CA TYR A 338 -9.71 3.30 -25.73
C TYR A 338 -9.78 3.35 -24.19
N PRO A 339 -9.84 4.53 -23.53
CA PRO A 339 -10.02 4.58 -22.07
C PRO A 339 -11.26 3.81 -21.60
N LEU A 340 -12.39 3.92 -22.31
CA LEU A 340 -13.61 3.18 -21.99
C LEU A 340 -13.45 1.67 -22.22
N ALA A 341 -12.76 1.24 -23.27
CA ALA A 341 -12.45 -0.17 -23.49
C ALA A 341 -11.59 -0.73 -22.34
N ILE A 342 -10.61 0.03 -21.84
CA ILE A 342 -9.77 -0.35 -20.70
C ILE A 342 -10.60 -0.47 -19.41
N VAL A 343 -11.55 0.44 -19.16
CA VAL A 343 -12.47 0.32 -18.01
C VAL A 343 -13.24 -1.00 -18.03
N LEU A 344 -13.76 -1.38 -19.20
CA LEU A 344 -14.50 -2.64 -19.37
C LEU A 344 -13.59 -3.86 -19.16
N ILE A 345 -12.38 -3.84 -19.71
CA ILE A 345 -11.38 -4.89 -19.49
C ILE A 345 -11.03 -4.99 -17.99
N LEU A 346 -10.91 -3.87 -17.29
CA LEU A 346 -10.67 -3.86 -15.85
C LEU A 346 -11.84 -4.48 -15.09
N LEU A 347 -13.08 -4.13 -15.45
CA LEU A 347 -14.29 -4.72 -14.85
C LEU A 347 -14.35 -6.23 -15.11
N ARG A 348 -14.00 -6.67 -16.32
CA ARG A 348 -13.88 -8.09 -16.70
C ARG A 348 -12.87 -8.79 -15.81
N ASP A 349 -11.66 -8.26 -15.65
CA ASP A 349 -10.60 -8.89 -14.85
C ASP A 349 -10.96 -8.97 -13.37
N CYS A 350 -11.60 -7.93 -12.83
CA CYS A 350 -12.19 -7.97 -11.50
C CYS A 350 -13.27 -9.05 -11.38
N GLY A 351 -14.13 -9.19 -12.40
CA GLY A 351 -15.16 -10.23 -12.49
C GLY A 351 -14.57 -11.64 -12.51
N ILE A 352 -13.47 -11.88 -13.24
CA ILE A 352 -12.77 -13.17 -13.26
C ILE A 352 -12.22 -13.50 -11.87
N TYR A 353 -11.64 -12.51 -11.17
CA TYR A 353 -11.16 -12.71 -9.80
C TYR A 353 -12.28 -13.11 -8.84
N ILE A 354 -13.37 -12.34 -8.83
CA ILE A 354 -14.51 -12.61 -7.96
C ILE A 354 -15.14 -13.96 -8.31
N TYR A 355 -15.18 -14.33 -9.60
CA TYR A 355 -15.65 -15.64 -10.03
C TYR A 355 -14.86 -16.77 -9.36
N PHE A 356 -13.53 -16.67 -9.28
CA PHE A 356 -12.72 -17.69 -8.58
C PHE A 356 -12.82 -17.59 -7.05
N CYS A 357 -13.02 -16.40 -6.48
CA CYS A 357 -13.32 -16.24 -5.05
C CYS A 357 -14.61 -16.98 -4.66
N TYR A 358 -15.61 -16.99 -5.53
CA TYR A 358 -16.84 -17.77 -5.34
C TYR A 358 -16.67 -19.26 -5.64
N GLY A 359 -15.43 -19.74 -5.77
CA GLY A 359 -15.16 -21.16 -5.98
C GLY A 359 -15.05 -21.97 -4.71
N LYS A 360 -14.93 -23.29 -4.89
CA LYS A 360 -14.68 -24.23 -3.79
C LYS A 360 -13.36 -23.94 -3.06
N ASN A 361 -12.37 -23.38 -3.77
CA ASN A 361 -11.03 -23.09 -3.26
C ASN A 361 -10.67 -21.61 -3.44
N PRO A 362 -11.21 -20.69 -2.62
CA PRO A 362 -10.98 -19.24 -2.75
C PRO A 362 -9.50 -18.86 -2.60
N GLN A 363 -8.70 -19.65 -1.86
CA GLN A 363 -7.26 -19.43 -1.68
C GLN A 363 -6.46 -19.46 -2.99
N ARG A 364 -6.94 -20.20 -4.01
CA ARG A 364 -6.29 -20.30 -5.33
C ARG A 364 -6.79 -19.25 -6.33
N ALA A 365 -7.70 -18.37 -5.93
CA ALA A 365 -8.33 -17.40 -6.84
C ALA A 365 -7.29 -16.54 -7.55
N LEU A 366 -6.31 -15.99 -6.82
CA LEU A 366 -5.26 -15.15 -7.40
C LEU A 366 -4.40 -15.91 -8.42
N SER A 367 -3.97 -17.13 -8.10
CA SER A 367 -3.17 -17.94 -9.03
C SER A 367 -3.95 -18.29 -10.31
N LEU A 368 -5.23 -18.60 -10.18
CA LEU A 368 -6.09 -18.94 -11.32
C LEU A 368 -6.39 -17.70 -12.17
N THR A 369 -6.58 -16.53 -11.57
CA THR A 369 -6.72 -15.28 -12.32
C THR A 369 -5.48 -14.93 -13.11
N LEU A 370 -4.29 -15.06 -12.52
CA LEU A 370 -3.04 -14.77 -13.21
C LEU A 370 -2.84 -15.74 -14.38
N LEU A 371 -3.09 -17.03 -14.17
CA LEU A 371 -3.06 -18.03 -15.25
C LEU A 371 -4.04 -17.68 -16.37
N THR A 372 -5.27 -17.31 -16.01
CA THR A 372 -6.30 -16.90 -16.98
C THR A 372 -5.88 -15.63 -17.73
N GLY A 373 -5.27 -14.67 -17.04
CA GLY A 373 -4.71 -13.46 -17.64
C GLY A 373 -3.61 -13.77 -18.65
N VAL A 374 -2.64 -14.62 -18.30
CA VAL A 374 -1.57 -15.05 -19.23
C VAL A 374 -2.15 -15.71 -20.49
N LEU A 375 -3.20 -16.52 -20.33
CA LEU A 375 -3.89 -17.15 -21.46
C LEU A 375 -4.62 -16.12 -22.33
N LEU A 376 -5.40 -15.22 -21.72
CA LEU A 376 -6.24 -14.24 -22.43
C LEU A 376 -5.44 -13.12 -23.09
N TYR A 377 -4.31 -12.70 -22.48
CA TYR A 377 -3.51 -11.58 -22.97
C TYR A 377 -2.31 -12.00 -23.81
N GLY A 378 -1.72 -13.17 -23.53
CA GLY A 378 -0.50 -13.62 -24.19
C GLY A 378 -0.74 -14.74 -25.18
N ILE A 379 -1.09 -15.92 -24.66
CA ILE A 379 -1.04 -17.17 -25.43
C ILE A 379 -2.10 -17.18 -26.54
N VAL A 380 -3.37 -16.93 -26.21
CA VAL A 380 -4.46 -17.05 -27.18
C VAL A 380 -4.38 -15.95 -28.25
N PRO A 381 -4.23 -14.65 -27.92
CA PRO A 381 -4.06 -13.62 -28.94
C PRO A 381 -2.81 -13.85 -29.81
N GLY A 382 -1.70 -14.29 -29.20
CA GLY A 382 -0.44 -14.56 -29.91
C GLY A 382 -0.60 -15.64 -30.98
N ILE A 383 -1.30 -16.73 -30.68
CA ILE A 383 -1.57 -17.81 -31.64
C ILE A 383 -2.43 -17.30 -32.81
N PHE A 384 -3.48 -16.51 -32.54
CA PHE A 384 -4.32 -15.98 -33.62
C PHE A 384 -3.59 -14.97 -34.50
N ASN A 385 -2.71 -14.15 -33.92
CA ASN A 385 -1.91 -13.19 -34.65
C ASN A 385 -0.90 -13.89 -35.59
N THR A 386 -0.20 -14.94 -35.13
CA THR A 386 0.75 -15.68 -35.98
C THR A 386 0.06 -16.43 -37.14
N ILE A 387 -1.20 -16.80 -37.00
CA ILE A 387 -2.02 -17.43 -38.05
C ILE A 387 -2.63 -16.37 -39.00
N GLY A 388 -2.47 -15.07 -38.71
CA GLY A 388 -3.02 -13.98 -39.52
C GLY A 388 -4.49 -13.66 -39.26
N LEU A 389 -5.08 -14.19 -38.17
CA LEU A 389 -6.48 -13.98 -37.79
C LEU A 389 -6.62 -12.85 -36.76
N ASN A 390 -6.21 -11.63 -37.15
CA ASN A 390 -6.13 -10.46 -36.26
C ASN A 390 -7.48 -10.08 -35.63
N GLY A 391 -8.59 -10.25 -36.36
CA GLY A 391 -9.93 -10.00 -35.83
C GLY A 391 -10.32 -10.93 -34.67
N LEU A 392 -9.90 -12.19 -34.72
CA LEU A 392 -10.10 -13.13 -33.61
C LEU A 392 -9.14 -12.84 -32.46
N ALA A 393 -7.91 -12.42 -32.74
CA ALA A 393 -6.98 -11.98 -31.71
C ALA A 393 -7.54 -10.78 -30.91
N ALA A 394 -8.16 -9.82 -31.61
CA ALA A 394 -8.84 -8.68 -31.01
C ALA A 394 -10.05 -9.07 -30.13
N LEU A 395 -10.68 -10.22 -30.39
CA LEU A 395 -11.76 -10.73 -29.53
C LEU A 395 -11.25 -11.23 -28.16
N PHE A 396 -9.96 -11.54 -28.01
CA PHE A 396 -9.34 -11.94 -26.74
C PHE A 396 -8.57 -10.79 -26.09
N PHE A 397 -7.86 -10.00 -26.89
CA PHE A 397 -7.21 -8.77 -26.46
C PHE A 397 -7.77 -7.56 -27.21
N PRO A 398 -8.81 -6.89 -26.68
CA PRO A 398 -9.54 -5.84 -27.40
C PRO A 398 -8.68 -4.66 -27.85
N LEU A 399 -7.56 -4.42 -27.18
CA LEU A 399 -6.63 -3.33 -27.53
C LEU A 399 -5.90 -3.56 -28.86
N TRP A 400 -5.90 -4.78 -29.41
CA TRP A 400 -5.38 -5.08 -30.75
C TRP A 400 -6.40 -4.90 -31.88
N ALA A 401 -7.62 -4.44 -31.59
CA ALA A 401 -8.59 -4.14 -32.65
C ALA A 401 -8.11 -2.97 -33.52
N ASP A 402 -8.36 -3.05 -34.83
CA ASP A 402 -8.00 -2.02 -35.81
C ASP A 402 -8.75 -0.68 -35.62
N SER A 403 -9.79 -0.67 -34.77
CA SER A 403 -10.56 0.53 -34.45
C SER A 403 -10.91 0.61 -32.97
N ALA A 404 -10.97 1.83 -32.43
CA ALA A 404 -11.39 2.08 -31.04
C ALA A 404 -12.82 1.57 -30.75
N SER A 405 -13.72 1.67 -31.72
CA SER A 405 -15.07 1.11 -31.64
C SER A 405 -15.06 -0.42 -31.62
N GLY A 406 -14.18 -1.06 -32.40
CA GLY A 406 -13.97 -2.50 -32.36
C GLY A 406 -13.45 -2.96 -31.00
N ALA A 407 -12.47 -2.25 -30.44
CA ALA A 407 -11.94 -2.51 -29.10
C ALA A 407 -13.04 -2.43 -28.04
N LEU A 408 -13.90 -1.40 -28.11
CA LEU A 408 -15.01 -1.22 -27.18
C LEU A 408 -16.06 -2.33 -27.31
N LEU A 409 -16.46 -2.71 -28.53
CA LEU A 409 -17.41 -3.80 -28.76
C LEU A 409 -16.87 -5.15 -28.26
N CYS A 410 -15.62 -5.48 -28.57
CA CYS A 410 -14.97 -6.69 -28.08
C CYS A 410 -14.90 -6.70 -26.55
N ALA A 411 -14.51 -5.59 -25.93
CA ALA A 411 -14.46 -5.46 -24.47
C ALA A 411 -15.86 -5.60 -23.83
N LEU A 412 -16.90 -5.02 -24.43
CA LEU A 412 -18.29 -5.16 -23.96
C LEU A 412 -18.75 -6.62 -24.01
N LEU A 413 -18.50 -7.32 -25.12
CA LEU A 413 -18.88 -8.74 -25.28
C LEU A 413 -18.19 -9.62 -24.23
N GLN A 414 -16.89 -9.45 -24.04
CA GLN A 414 -16.13 -10.19 -23.03
C GLN A 414 -16.63 -9.90 -21.61
N THR A 415 -16.85 -8.63 -21.29
CA THR A 415 -17.30 -8.23 -19.96
C THR A 415 -18.70 -8.77 -19.69
N GLY A 416 -19.62 -8.66 -20.64
CA GLY A 416 -20.97 -9.22 -20.54
C GLY A 416 -20.96 -10.73 -20.34
N TRP A 417 -20.10 -11.45 -21.08
CA TRP A 417 -19.94 -12.90 -20.90
C TRP A 417 -19.45 -13.27 -19.50
N ILE A 418 -18.37 -12.65 -19.02
CA ILE A 418 -17.82 -12.91 -17.69
C ILE A 418 -18.82 -12.55 -16.58
N MET A 419 -19.53 -11.42 -16.71
CA MET A 419 -20.52 -11.01 -15.72
C MET A 419 -21.72 -11.98 -15.67
N SER A 420 -22.12 -12.56 -16.80
CA SER A 420 -23.14 -13.63 -16.86
C SER A 420 -22.67 -14.88 -16.11
N LEU A 421 -21.43 -15.33 -16.34
CA LEU A 421 -20.85 -16.47 -15.62
C LEU A 421 -20.72 -16.19 -14.11
N LEU A 422 -20.31 -14.98 -13.74
CA LEU A 422 -20.23 -14.54 -12.36
C LEU A 422 -21.60 -14.58 -11.67
N TYR A 423 -22.64 -14.07 -12.35
CA TYR A 423 -24.01 -14.07 -11.84
C TYR A 423 -24.54 -15.50 -11.62
N GLN A 424 -24.32 -16.40 -12.57
CA GLN A 424 -24.72 -17.81 -12.44
C GLN A 424 -24.04 -18.47 -11.23
N ARG A 425 -22.74 -18.21 -11.04
CA ARG A 425 -21.98 -18.75 -9.90
C ARG A 425 -22.41 -18.15 -8.57
N TRP A 426 -22.67 -16.84 -8.54
CA TRP A 426 -23.21 -16.17 -7.35
C TRP A 426 -24.53 -16.78 -6.92
N LYS A 427 -25.46 -17.00 -7.86
CA LYS A 427 -26.75 -17.66 -7.59
C LYS A 427 -26.61 -19.09 -7.07
N ALA A 428 -25.60 -19.83 -7.52
CA ALA A 428 -25.35 -21.20 -7.03
C ALA A 428 -24.83 -21.25 -5.58
N ASN A 429 -24.23 -20.16 -5.09
CA ASN A 429 -23.59 -20.09 -3.76
C ASN A 429 -24.38 -19.27 -2.73
N THR A 430 -25.55 -18.76 -3.08
CA THR A 430 -26.39 -17.90 -2.22
C THR A 430 -27.78 -18.47 -2.03
#